data_AF-A0A0G3GS64-F1
#
_entry.id   AF-A0A0G3GS64-F1
#
_cell.length_a   1.000
_cell.length_b   1.000
_cell.length_c   1.000
_cell.angle_alpha   90.00
_cell.angle_beta   90.00
_cell.angle_gamma   90.00
#
_symmetry.space_group_name_H-M   'P 1'
#
loop_
_entity.id
_entity.type
_entity.pdbx_description
1 polymer ?
#
loop_
_entity_poly.entity_id
_entity_poly.type
_entity_poly.pdbx_seq_one_letter_code
_entity_poly.pdbx_strand_id
1 'polypeptide(L)'
;MRKLCTIVLTMALSVAISPVASASPFAKDSANNQNQSAKANTDAQTEHLKLLDPYVHPDEKVFNLKDAIAKDRSLEHDAIELASVYHGFGWSITTANEEQLSRVSTRAATRTSTIQPFSNCNGRNGFQPMPPAALLDSCASSALQNSIAAGATVVELAGLLSSYTGISLAVATPIAIGLAAQASLMGVCGSWGNGIRLFSNGMCWSQ
;
A
#
# COMPACT_ATOMS: atom_id res chain seq x y z
N MET A 1 -2.89 -70.58 -1.72
CA MET A 1 -3.79 -69.41 -1.68
C MET A 1 -3.02 -68.26 -1.06
N ARG A 2 -2.51 -67.34 -1.90
CA ARG A 2 -1.59 -66.27 -1.49
C ARG A 2 -2.37 -65.00 -1.16
N LYS A 3 -1.93 -64.36 -0.07
CA LYS A 3 -2.46 -63.17 0.59
C LYS A 3 -2.06 -61.87 -0.13
N LEU A 4 -2.93 -60.85 0.04
CA LEU A 4 -2.69 -59.39 0.20
C LEU A 4 -1.89 -58.61 -0.85
N CYS A 5 -2.49 -57.52 -1.37
CA CYS A 5 -1.92 -56.17 -1.21
C CYS A 5 -2.92 -55.08 -1.66
N THR A 6 -3.46 -54.32 -0.70
CA THR A 6 -4.07 -53.01 -0.95
C THR A 6 -3.20 -52.01 -0.20
N ILE A 7 -2.45 -51.19 -0.94
CA ILE A 7 -1.60 -50.13 -0.38
C ILE A 7 -2.38 -48.82 -0.49
N VAL A 8 -2.75 -48.27 0.67
CA VAL A 8 -3.24 -46.90 0.84
C VAL A 8 -2.02 -45.98 0.83
N LEU A 9 -1.98 -45.04 -0.12
CA LEU A 9 -0.91 -44.04 -0.25
C LEU A 9 -1.34 -42.75 0.48
N THR A 10 -0.95 -42.58 1.73
CA THR A 10 -1.00 -41.30 2.45
C THR A 10 0.35 -40.60 2.32
N MET A 11 0.41 -39.52 1.53
CA MET A 11 1.54 -38.59 1.55
C MET A 11 1.44 -37.68 2.78
N ALA A 12 2.24 -37.97 3.79
CA ALA A 12 2.57 -37.03 4.85
C ALA A 12 3.80 -36.22 4.41
N LEU A 13 3.63 -34.93 4.15
CA LEU A 13 4.73 -34.01 3.89
C LEU A 13 5.26 -33.52 5.24
N SER A 14 6.37 -34.12 5.69
CA SER A 14 7.06 -33.76 6.93
C SER A 14 7.71 -32.39 6.81
N VAL A 15 7.22 -31.40 7.56
CA VAL A 15 7.95 -30.16 7.84
C VAL A 15 9.06 -30.51 8.83
N ALA A 16 10.30 -30.57 8.35
CA ALA A 16 11.47 -30.73 9.20
C ALA A 16 11.67 -29.46 10.04
N ILE A 17 11.41 -29.57 11.34
CA ILE A 17 11.79 -28.58 12.34
C ILE A 17 13.26 -28.87 12.68
N SER A 18 14.18 -28.02 12.20
CA SER A 18 15.58 -28.09 12.63
C SER A 18 15.71 -27.62 14.09
N PRO A 19 16.51 -28.29 14.93
CA PRO A 19 16.74 -27.86 16.31
C PRO A 19 17.62 -26.62 16.37
N VAL A 20 17.33 -25.80 17.38
CA VAL A 20 18.03 -24.57 17.80
C VAL A 20 19.55 -24.75 17.76
N ALA A 21 20.21 -24.02 16.86
CA ALA A 21 21.65 -23.83 16.85
C ALA A 21 22.01 -22.47 17.47
N SER A 22 22.99 -22.49 18.37
CA SER A 22 23.51 -21.37 19.14
C SER A 22 23.60 -20.05 18.37
N ALA A 23 23.06 -18.99 18.98
CA ALA A 23 23.15 -17.62 18.50
C ALA A 23 24.62 -17.19 18.37
N SER A 24 25.11 -17.20 17.12
CA SER A 24 26.39 -16.62 16.76
C SER A 24 26.25 -15.08 16.72
N PRO A 25 27.27 -14.30 17.11
CA PRO A 25 27.20 -12.83 17.10
C PRO A 25 26.88 -12.23 15.71
N PHE A 26 27.15 -12.95 14.63
CA PHE A 26 26.81 -12.58 13.25
C PHE A 26 25.31 -12.44 12.94
N ALA A 27 24.42 -13.07 13.74
CA ALA A 27 22.98 -12.97 13.54
C ALA A 27 22.42 -11.61 14.01
N LYS A 28 23.01 -11.03 15.07
CA LYS A 28 22.64 -9.68 15.53
C LYS A 28 23.08 -8.61 14.53
N ASP A 29 24.29 -8.73 13.98
CA ASP A 29 24.79 -7.76 13.00
C ASP A 29 24.05 -7.85 11.66
N SER A 30 23.69 -9.07 11.20
CA SER A 30 22.89 -9.23 9.98
C SER A 30 21.46 -8.69 10.13
N ALA A 31 20.80 -8.94 11.27
CA ALA A 31 19.47 -8.40 11.54
C ALA A 31 19.51 -6.87 11.71
N ASN A 32 20.56 -6.33 12.34
CA ASN A 32 20.73 -4.89 12.50
C ASN A 32 21.03 -4.18 11.17
N ASN A 33 21.86 -4.79 10.31
CA ASN A 33 22.15 -4.29 8.97
C ASN A 33 20.94 -4.41 8.02
N GLN A 34 20.15 -5.49 8.13
CA GLN A 34 18.90 -5.64 7.37
C GLN A 34 17.84 -4.62 7.83
N ASN A 35 17.69 -4.39 9.14
CA ASN A 35 16.79 -3.36 9.66
C ASN A 35 17.22 -1.94 9.30
N GLN A 36 18.52 -1.65 9.27
CA GLN A 36 19.04 -0.36 8.80
C GLN A 36 18.85 -0.16 7.30
N SER A 37 19.07 -1.20 6.49
CA SER A 37 18.84 -1.12 5.03
C SER A 37 17.35 -1.00 4.69
N ALA A 38 16.47 -1.72 5.39
CA ALA A 38 15.03 -1.60 5.22
C ALA A 38 14.54 -0.20 5.62
N LYS A 39 15.03 0.33 6.75
CA LYS A 39 14.72 1.69 7.20
C LYS A 39 15.24 2.74 6.21
N ALA A 40 16.47 2.62 5.73
CA ALA A 40 17.03 3.56 4.76
C ALA A 40 16.27 3.57 3.42
N ASN A 41 15.83 2.39 2.93
CA ASN A 41 14.97 2.31 1.74
C ASN A 41 13.59 2.95 1.97
N THR A 42 13.04 2.81 3.17
CA THR A 42 11.76 3.37 3.58
C THR A 42 11.82 4.91 3.64
N ASP A 43 12.89 5.44 4.25
CA ASP A 43 13.13 6.88 4.36
C ASP A 43 13.37 7.49 2.96
N ALA A 44 14.11 6.79 2.10
CA ALA A 44 14.33 7.20 0.71
C ALA A 44 13.02 7.20 -0.10
N GLN A 45 12.17 6.18 0.04
CA GLN A 45 10.88 6.11 -0.65
C GLN A 45 9.91 7.20 -0.14
N THR A 46 9.96 7.52 1.16
CA THR A 46 9.18 8.62 1.74
C THR A 46 9.61 9.97 1.19
N GLU A 47 10.91 10.25 1.15
CA GLU A 47 11.42 11.50 0.56
C GLU A 47 11.12 11.58 -0.93
N HIS A 48 11.21 10.46 -1.66
CA HIS A 48 10.94 10.42 -3.10
C HIS A 48 9.45 10.71 -3.41
N LEU A 49 8.52 10.07 -2.69
CA LEU A 49 7.07 10.31 -2.88
C LEU A 49 6.65 11.71 -2.44
N LYS A 50 7.29 12.27 -1.40
CA LYS A 50 7.06 13.65 -0.96
C LYS A 50 7.42 14.68 -2.02
N LEU A 51 8.34 14.39 -2.95
CA LEU A 51 8.63 15.28 -4.08
C LEU A 51 7.45 15.41 -5.05
N LEU A 52 6.47 14.50 -4.98
CA LEU A 52 5.26 14.56 -5.79
C LEU A 52 4.15 15.41 -5.17
N ASP A 53 4.20 15.70 -3.86
CA ASP A 53 3.18 16.48 -3.14
C ASP A 53 2.81 17.81 -3.82
N PRO A 54 3.78 18.62 -4.31
CA PRO A 54 3.47 19.91 -4.95
C PRO A 54 2.62 19.80 -6.23
N TYR A 55 2.57 18.61 -6.84
CA TYR A 55 1.84 18.36 -8.08
C TYR A 55 0.47 17.69 -7.85
N VAL A 56 0.13 17.40 -6.60
CA VAL A 56 -1.16 16.84 -6.19
C VAL A 56 -2.05 17.98 -5.71
N HIS A 57 -3.17 18.20 -6.39
CA HIS A 57 -4.17 19.22 -6.05
C HIS A 57 -5.45 18.51 -5.59
N PRO A 58 -5.57 18.15 -4.30
CA PRO A 58 -6.67 17.33 -3.81
C PRO A 58 -8.03 18.01 -3.91
N ASP A 59 -8.09 19.32 -3.70
CA ASP A 59 -9.33 20.10 -3.79
C ASP A 59 -9.93 20.11 -5.20
N GLU A 60 -9.05 20.13 -6.22
CA GLU A 60 -9.43 20.11 -7.63
C GLU A 60 -9.52 18.69 -8.20
N LYS A 61 -9.05 17.68 -7.45
CA LYS A 61 -8.85 16.30 -7.92
C LYS A 61 -8.01 16.25 -9.20
N VAL A 62 -6.91 16.99 -9.20
CA VAL A 62 -5.96 17.07 -10.32
C VAL A 62 -4.59 16.58 -9.85
N PHE A 63 -3.94 15.76 -10.69
CA PHE A 63 -2.53 15.43 -10.54
C PHE A 63 -1.74 15.84 -11.79
N ASN A 64 -0.74 16.71 -11.60
CA ASN A 64 0.07 17.24 -12.68
C ASN A 64 1.30 16.37 -12.96
N LEU A 65 1.06 15.25 -13.64
CA LEU A 65 2.11 14.29 -14.01
C LEU A 65 3.18 14.90 -14.94
N LYS A 66 2.74 15.78 -15.85
CA LYS A 66 3.63 16.48 -16.80
C LYS A 66 4.74 17.24 -16.07
N ASP A 67 4.35 18.09 -15.13
CA ASP A 67 5.30 18.96 -14.45
C ASP A 67 6.16 18.20 -13.44
N ALA A 68 5.60 17.15 -12.81
CA ALA A 68 6.36 16.24 -11.95
C ALA A 68 7.53 15.57 -12.69
N ILE A 69 7.27 14.97 -13.85
CA ILE A 69 8.31 14.30 -14.66
C ILE A 69 9.28 15.32 -15.29
N ALA A 70 8.77 16.49 -15.71
CA ALA A 70 9.62 17.54 -16.26
C ALA A 70 10.62 18.09 -15.23
N LYS A 71 10.26 18.12 -13.95
CA LYS A 71 11.14 18.54 -12.87
C LYS A 71 12.23 17.52 -12.57
N ASP A 72 11.87 16.25 -12.46
CA ASP A 72 12.80 15.16 -12.19
C ASP A 72 12.33 13.87 -12.85
N ARG A 73 13.11 13.40 -13.83
CA ARG A 73 12.79 12.19 -14.58
C ARG A 73 12.92 10.92 -13.75
N SER A 74 13.67 10.94 -12.65
CA SER A 74 13.77 9.79 -11.75
C SER A 74 12.43 9.45 -11.09
N LEU A 75 11.52 10.42 -10.98
CA LEU A 75 10.18 10.25 -10.44
C LEU A 75 9.22 9.52 -11.41
N GLU A 76 9.61 9.28 -12.67
CA GLU A 76 8.68 8.82 -13.71
C GLU A 76 7.95 7.52 -13.33
N HIS A 77 8.65 6.57 -12.71
CA HIS A 77 8.05 5.29 -12.31
C HIS A 77 6.94 5.50 -11.27
N ASP A 78 7.28 6.13 -10.15
CA ASP A 78 6.38 6.34 -9.03
C ASP A 78 5.27 7.35 -9.36
N ALA A 79 5.57 8.37 -10.16
CA ALA A 79 4.58 9.35 -10.62
C ALA A 79 3.52 8.73 -11.52
N ILE A 80 3.90 7.82 -12.43
CA ILE A 80 2.93 7.13 -13.30
C ILE A 80 2.10 6.14 -12.51
N GLU A 81 2.71 5.47 -11.54
CA GLU A 81 2.00 4.59 -10.63
C GLU A 81 0.98 5.36 -9.79
N LEU A 82 1.39 6.46 -9.17
CA LEU A 82 0.52 7.35 -8.42
C LEU A 82 -0.60 7.93 -9.30
N ALA A 83 -0.27 8.42 -10.51
CA ALA A 83 -1.24 8.92 -11.48
C ALA A 83 -2.30 7.87 -11.81
N SER A 84 -1.91 6.60 -11.96
CA SER A 84 -2.86 5.54 -12.27
C SER A 84 -3.81 5.22 -11.13
N VAL A 85 -3.40 5.40 -9.87
CA VAL A 85 -4.30 5.32 -8.72
C VAL A 85 -5.29 6.47 -8.76
N TYR A 86 -4.82 7.71 -8.86
CA TYR A 86 -5.68 8.89 -8.92
C TYR A 86 -6.66 8.82 -10.11
N HIS A 87 -6.20 8.39 -11.28
CA HIS A 87 -7.05 8.19 -12.45
C HIS A 87 -8.16 7.15 -12.18
N GLY A 88 -7.84 6.05 -11.49
CA GLY A 88 -8.83 5.05 -11.05
C GLY A 88 -9.89 5.62 -10.10
N PHE A 89 -9.57 6.66 -9.32
CA PHE A 89 -10.51 7.40 -8.49
C PHE A 89 -11.29 8.50 -9.24
N GLY A 90 -11.08 8.63 -10.55
CA GLY A 90 -11.73 9.66 -11.38
C GLY A 90 -11.08 11.03 -11.29
N TRP A 91 -9.82 11.12 -10.85
CA TRP A 91 -9.06 12.37 -10.87
C TRP A 91 -8.60 12.69 -12.30
N SER A 92 -8.46 13.97 -12.58
CA SER A 92 -7.89 14.46 -13.84
C SER A 92 -6.36 14.38 -13.79
N ILE A 93 -5.75 13.76 -14.80
CA ILE A 93 -4.30 13.63 -14.90
C ILE A 93 -3.78 14.49 -16.05
N THR A 94 -2.95 15.48 -15.73
CA THR A 94 -2.31 16.32 -16.76
C THR A 94 -1.04 15.62 -17.25
N THR A 95 -1.04 15.14 -18.49
CA THR A 95 0.11 14.46 -19.11
C THR A 95 0.83 15.34 -20.13
N ALA A 96 2.09 15.01 -20.44
CA ALA A 96 2.85 15.70 -21.48
C ALA A 96 2.45 15.24 -22.89
N ASN A 97 2.03 13.99 -23.02
CA ASN A 97 1.68 13.34 -24.29
C ASN A 97 0.65 12.22 -24.09
N GLU A 98 0.14 11.69 -25.21
CA GLU A 98 -0.84 10.60 -25.23
C GLU A 98 -0.24 9.26 -24.78
N GLU A 99 1.05 9.03 -24.97
CA GLU A 99 1.74 7.81 -24.53
C GLU A 99 1.69 7.67 -23.00
N GLN A 100 2.00 8.75 -22.28
CA GLN A 100 1.89 8.80 -20.82
C GLN A 100 0.46 8.56 -20.37
N LEU A 101 -0.52 9.17 -21.04
CA LEU A 101 -1.93 8.96 -20.72
C LEU A 101 -2.33 7.50 -20.93
N SER A 102 -1.92 6.89 -22.04
CA SER A 102 -2.16 5.47 -22.33
C SER A 102 -1.56 4.55 -21.26
N ARG A 103 -0.34 4.84 -20.80
CA ARG A 103 0.31 4.09 -19.70
C ARG A 103 -0.48 4.23 -18.40
N VAL A 104 -0.89 5.43 -18.04
CA VAL A 104 -1.69 5.71 -16.84
C VAL A 104 -3.02 4.94 -16.91
N SER A 105 -3.76 5.07 -18.02
CA SER A 105 -5.05 4.41 -18.22
C SER A 105 -4.94 2.88 -18.21
N THR A 106 -3.92 2.33 -18.87
CA THR A 106 -3.68 0.87 -18.88
C THR A 106 -3.40 0.34 -17.47
N ARG A 107 -2.54 1.02 -16.71
CA ARG A 107 -2.21 0.64 -15.33
C ARG A 107 -3.43 0.85 -14.41
N ALA A 108 -4.24 1.88 -14.63
CA ALA A 108 -5.46 2.10 -13.86
C ALA A 108 -6.49 0.98 -14.10
N ALA A 109 -6.65 0.55 -15.36
CA ALA A 109 -7.55 -0.54 -15.73
C ALA A 109 -7.20 -1.85 -15.02
N THR A 110 -5.91 -2.18 -14.87
CA THR A 110 -5.48 -3.39 -14.14
C THR A 110 -5.79 -3.33 -12.63
N ARG A 111 -6.19 -2.17 -12.09
CA ARG A 111 -6.48 -1.94 -10.67
C ARG A 111 -7.95 -1.71 -10.36
N THR A 112 -8.83 -1.74 -11.36
CA THR A 112 -10.27 -1.47 -11.17
C THR A 112 -10.95 -2.43 -10.19
N SER A 113 -10.43 -3.63 -9.98
CA SER A 113 -10.96 -4.59 -9.00
C SER A 113 -10.53 -4.29 -7.55
N THR A 114 -9.44 -3.55 -7.35
CA THR A 114 -8.88 -3.23 -6.02
C THR A 114 -9.18 -1.79 -5.60
N ILE A 115 -9.38 -0.89 -6.56
CA ILE A 115 -9.74 0.51 -6.35
C ILE A 115 -11.27 0.66 -6.42
N GLN A 116 -11.89 1.02 -5.29
CA GLN A 116 -13.31 1.42 -5.23
C GLN A 116 -13.39 2.95 -5.35
N PRO A 117 -14.07 3.51 -6.37
CA PRO A 117 -14.19 4.96 -6.50
C PRO A 117 -14.99 5.59 -5.34
N PHE A 118 -14.71 6.86 -5.02
CA PHE A 118 -15.35 7.63 -3.94
C PHE A 118 -16.86 7.55 -3.89
N SER A 119 -17.51 7.52 -5.07
CA SER A 119 -18.96 7.44 -5.19
C SER A 119 -19.56 6.23 -4.47
N ASN A 120 -18.77 5.19 -4.25
CA ASN A 120 -19.19 3.96 -3.61
C ASN A 120 -18.94 3.95 -2.09
N CYS A 121 -18.10 4.86 -1.58
CA CYS A 121 -17.71 4.95 -0.18
C CYS A 121 -18.25 6.26 0.44
N ASN A 122 -19.43 6.19 1.07
CA ASN A 122 -20.15 7.34 1.64
C ASN A 122 -19.91 7.54 3.15
N GLY A 123 -18.81 7.03 3.70
CA GLY A 123 -18.50 7.13 5.13
C GLY A 123 -17.57 8.28 5.50
N ARG A 124 -17.19 8.33 6.78
CA ARG A 124 -16.28 9.35 7.34
C ARG A 124 -14.83 9.00 7.03
N ASN A 125 -14.39 9.39 5.84
CA ASN A 125 -12.97 9.39 5.47
C ASN A 125 -12.35 10.76 5.79
N GLY A 126 -11.06 10.79 6.15
CA GLY A 126 -10.36 12.06 6.43
C GLY A 126 -9.10 11.87 7.26
N PHE A 127 -8.63 12.97 7.87
CA PHE A 127 -7.44 12.97 8.71
C PHE A 127 -7.76 13.47 10.11
N GLN A 128 -7.36 12.70 11.12
CA GLN A 128 -7.34 13.13 12.51
C GLN A 128 -5.94 13.65 12.86
N PRO A 129 -5.78 14.91 13.27
CA PRO A 129 -4.46 15.47 13.55
C PRO A 129 -3.86 15.03 14.90
N MET A 130 -4.69 14.64 15.88
CA MET A 130 -4.22 14.28 17.22
C MET A 130 -5.05 13.15 17.86
N PRO A 131 -4.45 11.98 18.15
CA PRO A 131 -3.23 11.47 17.51
C PRO A 131 -3.34 11.43 15.97
N PRO A 132 -2.24 11.67 15.21
CA PRO A 132 -2.23 11.62 13.74
C PRO A 132 -2.72 10.27 13.20
N ALA A 133 -3.86 10.27 12.51
CA ALA A 133 -4.43 9.06 11.92
C ALA A 133 -5.21 9.33 10.63
N ALA A 134 -5.05 8.46 9.65
CA ALA A 134 -5.94 8.36 8.51
C ALA A 134 -7.24 7.68 8.94
N LEU A 135 -8.36 8.37 8.74
CA LEU A 135 -9.70 7.87 9.01
C LEU A 135 -10.23 7.27 7.71
N LEU A 136 -10.55 5.97 7.74
CA LEU A 136 -11.15 5.25 6.62
C LEU A 136 -12.46 4.60 7.04
N ASP A 137 -13.51 4.78 6.25
CA ASP A 137 -14.76 4.06 6.43
C ASP A 137 -14.61 2.57 6.07
N SER A 138 -15.68 1.79 6.30
CA SER A 138 -15.67 0.36 6.02
C SER A 138 -15.43 0.03 4.54
N CYS A 139 -15.86 0.88 3.60
CA CYS A 139 -15.66 0.71 2.17
C CYS A 139 -14.20 0.95 1.76
N ALA A 140 -13.64 2.09 2.16
CA ALA A 140 -12.25 2.46 1.92
C ALA A 140 -11.28 1.48 2.63
N SER A 141 -11.62 1.04 3.84
CA SER A 141 -10.82 0.04 4.57
C SER A 141 -10.81 -1.33 3.85
N SER A 142 -11.93 -1.72 3.24
CA SER A 142 -12.04 -2.98 2.49
C SER A 142 -11.27 -2.90 1.17
N ALA A 143 -11.38 -1.77 0.46
CA ALA A 143 -10.60 -1.52 -0.74
C ALA A 143 -9.09 -1.53 -0.47
N LEU A 144 -8.67 -0.93 0.65
CA LEU A 144 -7.27 -0.93 1.07
C LEU A 144 -6.78 -2.34 1.41
N GLN A 145 -7.58 -3.13 2.13
CA GLN A 145 -7.27 -4.54 2.42
C GLN A 145 -7.16 -5.39 1.15
N ASN A 146 -8.09 -5.22 0.21
CA ASN A 146 -8.06 -5.93 -1.08
C ASN A 146 -6.83 -5.53 -1.91
N SER A 147 -6.44 -4.26 -1.86
CA SER A 147 -5.22 -3.77 -2.53
C SER A 147 -3.97 -4.41 -1.93
N ILE A 148 -3.86 -4.47 -0.61
CA ILE A 148 -2.75 -5.17 0.07
C ILE A 148 -2.72 -6.65 -0.31
N ALA A 149 -3.87 -7.34 -0.28
CA ALA A 149 -3.98 -8.75 -0.65
C ALA A 149 -3.61 -9.01 -2.12
N ALA A 150 -3.85 -8.03 -3.00
CA ALA A 150 -3.44 -8.06 -4.40
C ALA A 150 -1.94 -7.72 -4.61
N GLY A 151 -1.19 -7.42 -3.55
CA GLY A 151 0.23 -7.08 -3.61
C GLY A 151 0.50 -5.62 -3.96
N ALA A 152 -0.38 -4.70 -3.54
CA ALA A 152 -0.19 -3.28 -3.80
C ALA A 152 1.12 -2.74 -3.25
N THR A 153 1.75 -1.83 -4.00
CA THR A 153 3.01 -1.20 -3.60
C THR A 153 2.77 -0.11 -2.55
N VAL A 154 3.84 0.38 -1.92
CA VAL A 154 3.78 1.54 -1.02
C VAL A 154 3.25 2.79 -1.74
N VAL A 155 3.64 3.01 -3.00
CA VAL A 155 3.16 4.15 -3.82
C VAL A 155 1.66 4.05 -4.01
N GLU A 156 1.15 2.85 -4.32
CA GLU A 156 -0.27 2.62 -4.51
C GLU A 156 -1.06 2.83 -3.22
N LEU A 157 -0.57 2.28 -2.10
CA LEU A 157 -1.19 2.45 -0.79
C LEU A 157 -1.18 3.92 -0.35
N ALA A 158 -0.09 4.65 -0.59
CA ALA A 158 0.00 6.08 -0.30
C ALA A 158 -0.98 6.88 -1.17
N GLY A 159 -1.07 6.58 -2.47
CA GLY A 159 -2.04 7.18 -3.37
C GLY A 159 -3.49 6.89 -2.96
N LEU A 160 -3.79 5.67 -2.52
CA LEU A 160 -5.10 5.27 -1.99
C LEU A 160 -5.45 6.07 -0.74
N LEU A 161 -4.55 6.11 0.25
CA LEU A 161 -4.74 6.86 1.49
C LEU A 161 -4.91 8.36 1.21
N SER A 162 -4.04 8.95 0.40
CA SER A 162 -4.10 10.35 -0.02
C SER A 162 -5.42 10.65 -0.71
N SER A 163 -5.86 9.79 -1.63
CA SER A 163 -7.17 9.91 -2.26
C SER A 163 -8.27 9.91 -1.20
N TYR A 164 -8.34 8.87 -0.36
CA TYR A 164 -9.48 8.66 0.54
C TYR A 164 -9.61 9.74 1.60
N THR A 165 -8.48 10.22 2.10
CA THR A 165 -8.43 11.04 3.31
C THR A 165 -8.06 12.49 3.05
N GLY A 166 -7.59 12.82 1.84
CA GLY A 166 -7.08 14.14 1.49
C GLY A 166 -5.72 14.47 2.11
N ILE A 167 -5.04 13.50 2.74
CA ILE A 167 -3.70 13.73 3.29
C ILE A 167 -2.66 13.82 2.19
N SER A 168 -1.59 14.58 2.47
CA SER A 168 -0.43 14.64 1.58
C SER A 168 0.34 13.31 1.59
N LEU A 169 1.11 13.05 0.53
CA LEU A 169 1.97 11.89 0.40
C LEU A 169 3.05 11.87 1.49
N ALA A 170 3.50 13.03 1.98
CA ALA A 170 4.40 13.10 3.14
C ALA A 170 3.83 12.39 4.38
N VAL A 171 2.49 12.37 4.55
CA VAL A 171 1.81 11.68 5.65
C VAL A 171 1.30 10.30 5.22
N ALA A 172 0.81 10.17 3.98
CA ALA A 172 0.27 8.93 3.46
C ALA A 172 1.33 7.84 3.35
N THR A 173 2.54 8.19 2.92
CA THR A 173 3.64 7.26 2.67
C THR A 173 4.08 6.52 3.93
N PRO A 174 4.40 7.18 5.07
CA PRO A 174 4.77 6.45 6.28
C PRO A 174 3.63 5.56 6.81
N ILE A 175 2.36 5.97 6.65
CA ILE A 175 1.20 5.12 6.97
C ILE A 175 1.17 3.90 6.04
N ALA A 176 1.34 4.08 4.74
CA ALA A 176 1.39 3.02 3.73
C ALA A 176 2.51 2.01 3.97
N ILE A 177 3.68 2.48 4.39
CA ILE A 177 4.82 1.64 4.80
C ILE A 177 4.42 0.82 6.03
N GLY A 178 3.94 1.47 7.10
CA GLY A 178 3.55 0.78 8.33
C GLY A 178 2.47 -0.27 8.07
N LEU A 179 1.56 0.05 7.16
CA LEU A 179 0.50 -0.83 6.68
C LEU A 179 1.04 -2.03 5.89
N ALA A 180 1.97 -1.82 4.95
CA ALA A 180 2.60 -2.90 4.20
C ALA A 180 3.38 -3.85 5.13
N ALA A 181 4.00 -3.32 6.18
CA ALA A 181 4.70 -4.11 7.21
C ALA A 181 3.74 -4.89 8.14
N GLN A 182 2.52 -4.39 8.36
CA GLN A 182 1.54 -4.92 9.32
C GLN A 182 0.22 -5.35 8.68
N ALA A 183 0.27 -5.79 7.42
CA ALA A 183 -0.90 -6.16 6.61
C ALA A 183 -1.87 -7.12 7.34
N SER A 184 -1.36 -8.02 8.18
CA SER A 184 -2.16 -8.99 8.93
C SER A 184 -3.07 -8.37 10.00
N LEU A 185 -2.74 -7.18 10.53
CA LEU A 185 -3.53 -6.53 11.58
C LEU A 185 -4.76 -5.80 11.02
N MET A 186 -4.78 -5.49 9.72
CA MET A 186 -5.88 -4.76 9.09
C MET A 186 -7.21 -5.53 9.11
N GLY A 187 -7.17 -6.85 8.92
CA GLY A 187 -8.38 -7.68 8.95
C GLY A 187 -9.09 -7.65 10.30
N VAL A 188 -8.34 -7.49 11.39
CA VAL A 188 -8.91 -7.37 12.74
C VAL A 188 -9.61 -6.02 12.90
N CYS A 189 -8.95 -4.94 12.47
CA CYS A 189 -9.51 -3.59 12.60
C CYS A 189 -10.74 -3.37 11.72
N GLY A 190 -10.76 -3.96 10.52
CA GLY A 190 -11.93 -3.91 9.62
C GLY A 190 -13.14 -4.69 10.14
N SER A 191 -12.93 -5.68 11.02
CA SER A 191 -14.01 -6.55 11.51
C SER A 191 -15.05 -5.84 12.40
N TRP A 192 -14.75 -4.63 12.88
CA TRP A 192 -15.63 -3.87 13.78
C TRP A 192 -16.75 -3.07 13.09
N GLY A 193 -16.76 -3.03 11.75
CA GLY A 193 -17.89 -2.49 10.97
C GLY A 193 -18.08 -0.96 10.97
N ASN A 194 -17.33 -0.23 11.80
CA ASN A 194 -17.46 1.24 11.96
C ASN A 194 -16.39 2.05 11.19
N GLY A 195 -15.57 1.39 10.35
CA GLY A 195 -14.36 1.98 9.79
C GLY A 195 -13.14 1.86 10.73
N ILE A 196 -11.98 2.29 10.22
CA ILE A 196 -10.69 2.17 10.89
C ILE A 196 -9.95 3.51 10.97
N ARG A 197 -9.19 3.69 12.05
CA ARG A 197 -8.15 4.70 12.20
C ARG A 197 -6.82 4.04 11.93
N LEU A 198 -6.02 4.60 11.04
CA LEU A 198 -4.68 4.13 10.67
C LEU A 198 -3.63 5.11 11.15
N PHE A 199 -2.75 4.66 12.03
CA PHE A 199 -1.66 5.46 12.57
C PHE A 199 -0.38 5.26 11.76
N SER A 200 0.52 6.24 11.81
CA SER A 200 1.82 6.20 11.10
C SER A 200 2.73 5.05 11.51
N ASN A 201 2.50 4.45 12.68
CA ASN A 201 3.24 3.28 13.14
C ASN A 201 2.61 1.95 12.70
N GLY A 202 1.63 1.97 11.78
CA GLY A 202 0.94 0.79 11.28
C GLY A 202 -0.15 0.24 12.20
N MET A 203 -0.30 0.79 13.42
CA MET A 203 -1.41 0.40 14.30
C MET A 203 -2.73 0.85 13.70
N CYS A 204 -3.78 0.08 13.97
CA CYS A 204 -5.13 0.42 13.60
C CYS A 204 -6.11 0.28 14.77
N TRP A 205 -7.18 1.07 14.76
CA TRP A 205 -8.26 1.00 15.74
C TRP A 205 -9.62 1.20 15.08
N SER A 206 -10.71 0.78 15.73
CA SER A 206 -12.07 1.12 15.26
C SER A 206 -12.30 2.62 15.34
N GLN A 207 -13.06 3.18 14.40
CA GLN A 207 -13.44 4.58 14.43
C GLN A 207 -14.49 4.93 15.46
#